data_AF-A0A914JP69-F1
#
_entry.id   AF-A0A914JP69-F1
#
_cell.length_a   1.000
_cell.length_b   1.000
_cell.length_c   1.000
_cell.angle_alpha   90.00
_cell.angle_beta   90.00
_cell.angle_gamma   90.00
#
_symmetry.space_group_name_H-M   'P 1'
#
loop_
_entity.id
_entity.type
_entity.pdbx_description
1 polymer ?
#
loop_
_entity_poly.entity_id
_entity_poly.type
_entity_poly.pdbx_seq_one_letter_code
_entity_poly.pdbx_strand_id
1 'polypeptide(L)'
;MVTEAASVDCFDMVDFQRHIDKYRRLEDKIIFKLNCELPTKSFKTHRDAFAICSEIESKLENIRKERSELFARCLTENKTVVQKYHNDDSKHLLVRQANANLRQIRNEQTVDDIVIAQTEKVLQDRCRKEAIL
;
A
#
# COMPACT_ATOMS: atom_id res chain seq x y z
N MET A 1 -8.07 -9.06 17.48
CA MET A 1 -7.32 -9.55 16.31
C MET A 1 -6.14 -8.63 16.12
N VAL A 2 -4.91 -9.14 16.16
CA VAL A 2 -3.72 -8.34 15.84
C VAL A 2 -3.75 -8.10 14.34
N THR A 3 -3.76 -6.84 13.90
CA THR A 3 -3.69 -6.52 12.47
C THR A 3 -2.33 -6.94 11.94
N GLU A 4 -2.25 -7.43 10.71
CA GLU A 4 -0.97 -7.90 10.13
C GLU A 4 0.07 -6.79 10.08
N ALA A 5 -0.38 -5.53 9.94
CA ALA A 5 0.48 -4.38 10.14
C ALA A 5 1.22 -4.48 11.49
N ALA A 6 0.58 -4.81 12.60
CA ALA A 6 1.15 -4.77 13.95
C ALA A 6 2.24 -5.81 14.25
N SER A 7 2.46 -6.82 13.40
CA SER A 7 3.54 -7.81 13.58
C SER A 7 4.86 -7.45 12.90
N VAL A 8 4.90 -6.41 12.07
CA VAL A 8 6.10 -6.02 11.29
C VAL A 8 7.12 -5.30 12.16
N ASP A 9 8.38 -5.76 12.12
CA ASP A 9 9.52 -5.06 12.73
C ASP A 9 9.96 -3.90 11.86
N CYS A 10 9.73 -2.67 12.32
CA CYS A 10 10.08 -1.45 11.60
C CYS A 10 11.58 -1.10 11.62
N PHE A 11 12.41 -1.89 12.31
CA PHE A 11 13.88 -1.82 12.24
C PHE A 11 14.49 -2.84 11.28
N ASP A 12 13.76 -3.93 10.98
CA ASP A 12 14.10 -4.87 9.92
C ASP A 12 13.50 -4.40 8.59
N MET A 13 14.31 -3.68 7.81
CA MET A 13 13.88 -3.17 6.51
C MET A 13 13.57 -4.28 5.49
N VAL A 14 14.09 -5.49 5.67
CA VAL A 14 13.76 -6.64 4.82
C VAL A 14 12.35 -7.16 5.13
N ASP A 15 12.00 -7.21 6.41
CA ASP A 15 10.63 -7.57 6.83
C ASP A 15 9.62 -6.52 6.40
N PHE A 16 9.93 -5.24 6.60
CA PHE A 16 9.12 -4.13 6.11
C PHE A 16 8.86 -4.22 4.60
N GLN A 17 9.90 -4.36 3.78
CA GLN A 17 9.76 -4.44 2.32
C GLN A 17 8.92 -5.63 1.89
N ARG A 18 9.11 -6.79 2.53
CA ARG A 18 8.33 -8.00 2.23
C ARG A 18 6.83 -7.78 2.42
N HIS A 19 6.45 -7.03 3.45
CA HIS A 19 5.05 -6.68 3.72
C HIS A 19 4.52 -5.64 2.73
N ILE A 20 5.30 -4.62 2.37
CA ILE A 20 4.90 -3.67 1.32
C ILE A 20 4.67 -4.39 -0.02
N ASP A 21 5.58 -5.30 -0.41
CA ASP A 21 5.42 -6.12 -1.61
C ASP A 21 4.22 -7.06 -1.52
N LYS A 22 3.87 -7.55 -0.33
CA LYS A 22 2.64 -8.33 -0.12
C LYS A 22 1.42 -7.48 -0.44
N TYR A 23 1.33 -6.25 0.07
CA TYR A 23 0.22 -5.35 -0.23
C TYR A 23 0.12 -5.04 -1.73
N ARG A 24 1.24 -4.79 -2.41
CA ARG A 24 1.26 -4.61 -3.88
C ARG A 24 0.70 -5.82 -4.62
N ARG A 25 1.16 -7.03 -4.28
CA ARG A 25 0.65 -8.27 -4.88
C ARG A 25 -0.85 -8.48 -4.62
N LEU A 26 -1.37 -8.01 -3.49
CA LEU A 26 -2.81 -8.08 -3.20
C LEU A 26 -3.59 -7.09 -4.06
N GLU A 27 -3.11 -5.85 -4.22
CA GLU A 27 -3.71 -4.89 -5.15
C GLU A 27 -3.66 -5.39 -6.60
N ASP A 28 -2.53 -5.94 -7.06
CA ASP A 28 -2.40 -6.52 -8.41
C ASP A 28 -3.44 -7.62 -8.67
N LYS A 29 -3.68 -8.49 -7.68
CA LYS A 29 -4.72 -9.53 -7.77
C LYS A 29 -6.12 -8.94 -7.87
N ILE A 30 -6.39 -7.86 -7.16
CA ILE A 30 -7.68 -7.15 -7.21
C ILE A 30 -7.88 -6.52 -8.59
N ILE A 31 -6.86 -5.86 -9.12
CA ILE A 31 -6.92 -5.26 -10.47
C ILE A 31 -7.02 -6.32 -11.55
N PHE A 32 -6.34 -7.46 -11.40
CA PHE A 32 -6.52 -8.60 -12.27
C PHE A 32 -7.98 -9.09 -12.26
N LYS A 33 -8.59 -9.24 -11.06
CA LYS A 33 -10.00 -9.59 -10.91
C LYS A 33 -10.92 -8.60 -11.65
N LEU A 34 -10.71 -7.30 -11.49
CA LEU A 34 -11.45 -6.25 -12.22
C LEU A 34 -11.39 -6.46 -13.74
N ASN A 35 -10.19 -6.72 -14.28
CA ASN A 35 -9.99 -6.94 -15.71
C ASN A 35 -10.65 -8.23 -16.22
N CYS A 36 -10.80 -9.26 -15.37
CA CYS A 36 -11.51 -10.49 -15.71
C CYS A 36 -13.03 -10.37 -15.61
N GLU A 37 -13.53 -9.60 -14.64
CA GLU A 37 -14.96 -9.50 -14.35
C GLU A 37 -15.70 -8.50 -15.25
N LEU A 38 -15.00 -7.47 -15.74
CA LEU A 38 -15.47 -6.52 -16.75
C LEU A 38 -14.89 -6.88 -18.13
N PRO A 39 -15.51 -7.83 -18.87
CA PRO A 39 -15.05 -8.18 -20.21
C PRO A 39 -15.20 -7.00 -21.18
N THR A 40 -14.36 -7.00 -22.21
CA THR A 40 -14.49 -6.08 -23.36
C THR A 40 -15.88 -6.15 -23.99
N LYS A 41 -16.36 -5.02 -24.54
CA LYS A 41 -17.72 -4.78 -25.10
C LYS A 41 -18.39 -5.95 -25.84
N SER A 42 -17.63 -6.86 -26.44
CA SER A 42 -18.09 -8.05 -27.16
C SER A 42 -18.70 -9.17 -26.28
N PHE A 43 -18.54 -9.14 -24.95
CA PHE A 43 -19.01 -10.19 -24.04
C PHE A 43 -19.77 -9.64 -22.81
N LYS A 44 -20.77 -8.77 -23.02
CA LYS A 44 -21.62 -8.27 -21.92
C LYS A 44 -22.64 -9.33 -21.47
N THR A 45 -22.21 -10.32 -20.71
CA THR A 45 -23.12 -11.09 -19.86
C THR A 45 -23.44 -10.27 -18.61
N HIS A 46 -24.72 -9.89 -18.45
CA HIS A 46 -25.41 -9.26 -17.30
C HIS A 46 -24.73 -9.38 -15.92
N ARG A 47 -23.56 -8.78 -15.72
CA ARG A 47 -22.99 -8.51 -14.41
C ARG A 47 -23.06 -7.02 -14.18
N ASP A 48 -23.60 -6.64 -13.02
CA ASP A 48 -23.71 -5.26 -12.61
C ASP A 48 -22.31 -4.68 -12.43
N ALA A 49 -21.85 -3.93 -13.43
CA ALA A 49 -20.54 -3.31 -13.46
C ALA A 49 -20.37 -2.32 -12.30
N PHE A 50 -21.46 -1.68 -11.86
CA PHE A 50 -21.44 -0.78 -10.71
C PHE A 50 -21.14 -1.56 -9.41
N ALA A 51 -21.82 -2.68 -9.19
CA ALA A 51 -21.57 -3.53 -8.03
C ALA A 51 -20.12 -4.07 -8.00
N ILE A 52 -19.59 -4.53 -9.15
CA ILE A 52 -18.19 -4.98 -9.25
C ILE A 52 -17.22 -3.85 -8.92
N CYS A 53 -17.41 -2.68 -9.52
CA CYS A 53 -16.53 -1.54 -9.30
C CYS A 53 -16.53 -1.09 -7.84
N SER A 54 -17.71 -1.02 -7.21
CA SER A 54 -17.83 -0.69 -5.79
C SER A 54 -17.15 -1.72 -4.87
N GLU A 55 -17.27 -3.02 -5.17
CA GLU A 55 -16.57 -4.08 -4.43
C GLU A 55 -15.03 -3.94 -4.57
N ILE A 56 -14.55 -3.66 -5.78
CA ILE A 56 -13.13 -3.50 -6.07
C ILE A 56 -12.56 -2.26 -5.36
N GLU A 57 -13.26 -1.12 -5.44
CA GLU A 57 -12.92 0.11 -4.73
C GLU A 57 -12.76 -0.13 -3.23
N SER A 58 -13.78 -0.73 -2.60
CA SER A 58 -13.76 -1.01 -1.17
C SER A 58 -12.57 -1.91 -0.76
N LYS A 59 -12.23 -2.91 -1.58
CA LYS A 59 -11.07 -3.78 -1.31
C LYS A 59 -9.74 -3.04 -1.43
N LEU A 60 -9.59 -2.19 -2.44
CA LEU A 60 -8.39 -1.36 -2.60
C LEU A 60 -8.23 -0.40 -1.43
N GLU A 61 -9.30 0.28 -1.02
CA GLU A 61 -9.29 1.18 0.13
C GLU A 61 -8.84 0.49 1.42
N ASN A 62 -9.36 -0.71 1.69
CA ASN A 62 -8.97 -1.47 2.88
C ASN A 62 -7.48 -1.83 2.87
N ILE A 63 -6.94 -2.32 1.75
CA ILE A 63 -5.51 -2.65 1.64
C ILE A 63 -4.63 -1.41 1.76
N ARG A 64 -5.01 -0.32 1.10
CA ARG A 64 -4.28 0.96 1.16
C ARG A 64 -4.27 1.51 2.58
N LYS A 65 -5.38 1.38 3.31
CA LYS A 65 -5.46 1.79 4.71
C LYS A 65 -4.47 1.00 5.57
N GLU A 66 -4.49 -0.33 5.50
CA GLU A 66 -3.56 -1.17 6.28
C GLU A 66 -2.09 -0.86 5.95
N ARG A 67 -1.78 -0.68 4.66
CA ARG A 67 -0.45 -0.31 4.20
C ARG A 67 -0.02 1.08 4.72
N SER A 68 -0.92 2.06 4.67
CA SER A 68 -0.69 3.42 5.18
C SER A 68 -0.44 3.43 6.69
N GLU A 69 -1.18 2.63 7.45
CA GLU A 69 -0.98 2.44 8.89
C GLU A 69 0.41 1.85 9.19
N LEU A 70 0.88 0.88 8.40
CA LEU A 70 2.24 0.34 8.51
C LEU A 70 3.31 1.40 8.23
N PHE A 71 3.18 2.19 7.16
CA PHE A 71 4.09 3.30 6.86
C PHE A 71 4.15 4.30 8.01
N ALA A 72 2.99 4.75 8.50
CA ALA A 72 2.88 5.72 9.57
C ALA A 72 3.53 5.22 10.86
N ARG A 73 3.32 3.94 11.20
CA ARG A 73 3.91 3.32 12.38
C ARG A 73 5.43 3.23 12.26
N CYS A 74 5.96 2.70 11.15
CA CYS A 74 7.41 2.54 10.99
C CYS A 74 8.15 3.87 10.93
N LEU A 75 7.54 4.92 10.34
CA LEU A 75 8.07 6.28 10.45
C LEU A 75 8.11 6.77 11.89
N THR A 76 7.05 6.51 12.67
CA THR A 76 6.94 6.96 14.06
C THR A 76 7.98 6.28 14.93
N GLU A 77 8.09 4.96 14.88
CA GLU A 77 9.05 4.18 15.68
C GLU A 77 10.50 4.61 15.41
N ASN A 78 10.88 4.74 14.13
CA ASN A 78 12.24 5.18 13.78
C ASN A 78 12.48 6.65 14.16
N LYS A 79 11.50 7.56 14.02
CA LYS A 79 11.62 8.95 14.49
C LYS A 79 11.81 9.02 16.00
N THR A 80 11.07 8.22 16.76
CA THR A 80 11.19 8.15 18.21
C THR A 80 12.59 7.74 18.64
N VAL A 81 13.21 6.77 17.94
CA VAL A 81 14.61 6.39 18.21
C VAL A 81 15.58 7.52 17.94
N VAL A 82 15.45 8.22 16.81
CA VAL A 82 16.29 9.39 16.52
C VAL A 82 16.12 10.46 17.60
N GLN A 83 14.88 10.82 17.95
CA GLN A 83 14.60 11.85 18.96
C GLN A 83 15.15 11.47 20.34
N LYS A 84 14.97 10.21 20.76
CA LYS A 84 15.38 9.73 22.08
C LYS A 84 16.89 9.67 22.26
N TYR A 85 17.64 9.36 21.20
CA TYR A 85 19.07 9.07 21.29
C TYR A 85 19.98 10.04 20.54
N HIS A 86 19.46 11.15 19.99
CA HIS A 86 20.25 12.08 19.17
C HIS A 86 21.51 12.67 19.85
N ASN A 87 21.52 12.77 21.18
CA ASN A 87 22.66 13.28 21.96
C ASN A 87 23.40 12.18 22.74
N ASP A 88 23.07 10.91 22.52
CA ASP A 88 23.72 9.77 23.17
C ASP A 88 24.78 9.18 22.24
N ASP A 89 26.05 9.58 22.45
CA ASP A 89 27.19 9.13 21.67
C ASP A 89 27.31 7.59 21.66
N SER A 90 26.90 6.91 22.74
CA SER A 90 26.92 5.45 22.81
C SER A 90 25.91 4.78 21.87
N LYS A 91 24.91 5.54 21.40
CA LYS A 91 23.82 5.09 20.51
C LYS A 91 23.90 5.68 19.11
N HIS A 92 25.01 6.33 18.75
CA HIS A 92 25.19 6.93 17.42
C HIS A 92 24.91 5.96 16.25
N LEU A 93 25.32 4.68 16.36
CA LEU A 93 25.05 3.68 15.33
C LEU A 93 23.55 3.39 15.15
N LEU A 94 22.81 3.31 16.26
CA LEU A 94 21.36 3.10 16.25
C LEU A 94 20.63 4.30 15.62
N VAL A 95 21.04 5.52 15.97
CA VAL A 95 20.50 6.75 15.36
C VAL A 95 20.81 6.80 13.87
N ARG A 96 22.02 6.39 13.46
CA ARG A 96 22.40 6.31 12.03
C ARG A 96 21.54 5.31 11.27
N GLN A 97 21.27 4.14 11.85
CA GLN A 97 20.39 3.12 11.27
C GLN A 97 18.95 3.66 11.14
N ALA A 98 18.39 4.20 12.22
CA ALA A 98 17.04 4.76 12.21
C ALA A 98 16.88 5.87 11.16
N ASN A 99 17.89 6.74 10.99
CA ASN A 99 17.89 7.73 9.93
C ASN A 99 17.96 7.12 8.52
N ALA A 100 18.69 6.02 8.33
CA ALA A 100 18.72 5.29 7.06
C ALA A 100 17.36 4.65 6.74
N ASN A 101 16.75 3.99 7.72
CA ASN A 101 15.41 3.41 7.62
C ASN A 101 14.38 4.50 7.26
N LEU A 102 14.41 5.66 7.93
CA LEU A 102 13.52 6.79 7.62
C LEU A 102 13.65 7.30 6.19
N ARG A 103 14.85 7.24 5.58
CA ARG A 103 15.02 7.59 4.16
C ARG A 103 14.40 6.53 3.27
N GLN A 104 14.67 5.26 3.56
CA GLN A 104 14.14 4.13 2.79
C GLN A 104 12.61 4.08 2.83
N ILE A 105 12.01 4.25 4.01
CA ILE A 105 10.54 4.26 4.18
C ILE A 105 9.91 5.40 3.38
N ARG A 106 10.50 6.60 3.37
CA ARG A 106 9.98 7.74 2.58
C ARG A 106 10.08 7.51 1.08
N ASN A 107 11.19 6.94 0.61
CA ASN A 107 11.32 6.55 -0.79
C ASN A 107 10.23 5.56 -1.18
N GLU A 108 9.94 4.61 -0.29
CA GLU A 108 8.89 3.61 -0.49
C GLU A 108 7.49 4.24 -0.55
N GLN A 109 7.22 5.28 0.27
CA GLN A 109 5.97 6.05 0.16
C GLN A 109 5.84 6.75 -1.20
N THR A 110 6.93 7.34 -1.71
CA THR A 110 6.91 7.95 -3.06
C THR A 110 6.62 6.93 -4.15
N VAL A 111 7.16 5.71 -4.05
CA VAL A 111 6.81 4.62 -4.98
C VAL A 111 5.34 4.24 -4.82
N ASP A 112 4.83 4.18 -3.59
CA ASP A 112 3.43 3.86 -3.32
C ASP A 112 2.46 4.87 -3.94
N ASP A 113 2.76 6.16 -3.86
CA ASP A 113 1.96 7.22 -4.48
C ASP A 113 1.84 7.02 -5.99
N ILE A 114 2.92 6.59 -6.65
CA ILE A 114 2.93 6.29 -8.09
C ILE A 114 2.06 5.07 -8.40
N VAL A 115 2.19 4.00 -7.60
CA VAL A 115 1.40 2.77 -7.76
C VAL A 115 -0.09 3.03 -7.56
N ILE A 116 -0.45 3.84 -6.56
CA ILE A 116 -1.82 4.28 -6.28
C ILE A 116 -2.39 5.02 -7.49
N ALA A 117 -1.67 6.02 -8.01
CA ALA A 117 -2.12 6.82 -9.15
C ALA A 117 -2.32 5.97 -10.42
N GLN A 118 -1.44 4.99 -10.68
CA GLN A 118 -1.59 4.06 -11.79
C GLN A 118 -2.84 3.18 -11.63
N THR A 119 -3.05 2.68 -10.42
CA THR A 119 -4.18 1.80 -10.09
C THR A 119 -5.51 2.54 -10.18
N GLU A 120 -5.57 3.78 -9.71
CA GLU A 120 -6.74 4.66 -9.81
C GLU A 120 -7.11 4.95 -11.26
N LYS A 121 -6.11 5.19 -12.11
CA LYS A 121 -6.35 5.37 -13.55
C LYS A 121 -6.98 4.12 -14.17
N VAL A 122 -6.49 2.93 -13.85
CA VAL A 122 -7.06 1.67 -14.36
C VAL A 122 -8.50 1.51 -13.90
N LEU A 123 -8.77 1.76 -12.62
CA LEU A 123 -10.11 1.69 -12.05
C LEU A 123 -11.06 2.67 -12.76
N GLN A 124 -10.65 3.94 -12.89
CA GLN A 124 -11.43 4.96 -13.58
C GLN A 124 -11.70 4.56 -15.04
N ASP A 125 -10.68 4.10 -15.76
CA ASP A 125 -10.80 3.72 -17.17
C ASP A 125 -11.72 2.52 -17.38
N ARG A 126 -11.79 1.59 -16.43
CA ARG A 126 -12.62 0.39 -16.52
C ARG A 126 -14.05 0.65 -16.03
N CYS A 127 -14.20 1.29 -14.88
CA CYS A 127 -15.49 1.52 -14.25
C CYS A 127 -16.29 2.64 -14.93
N ARG A 128 -15.63 3.72 -15.39
CA ARG A 128 -16.33 4.81 -16.08
C ARG A 128 -16.81 4.43 -17.48
N LYS A 129 -16.12 3.51 -18.16
CA LYS A 129 -16.54 2.99 -19.48
C LYS A 129 -17.86 2.22 -19.41
N GLU A 130 -18.17 1.63 -18.26
CA GLU A 130 -19.44 0.93 -18.04
C GLU A 130 -20.54 1.84 -17.47
N ALA A 131 -20.21 2.99 -16.87
CA ALA A 131 -21.18 3.96 -16.37
C ALA A 131 -21.78 4.91 -17.44
N ILE A 132 -21.29 4.85 -18.69
CA ILE A 132 -21.73 5.68 -19.82
C ILE A 132 -22.54 4.86 -20.86
N LEU A 133 -22.81 3.58 -20.58
CA LEU A 133 -23.67 2.70 -21.39
C LEU A 133 -24.87 2.24 -20.57
#